data_AF-B6GBE0-F1
#
_entry.id   AF-B6GBE0-F1
#
_cell.length_a   1.000
_cell.length_b   1.000
_cell.length_c   1.000
_cell.angle_alpha   90.00
_cell.angle_beta   90.00
_cell.angle_gamma   90.00
#
_symmetry.space_group_name_H-M   'P 1'
#
loop_
_entity.id
_entity.type
_entity.pdbx_description
1 polymer ?
#
loop_
_entity_poly.entity_id
_entity_poly.type
_entity_poly.pdbx_seq_one_letter_code
_entity_poly.pdbx_strand_id
1 'polypeptide(L)'
;MRMQSPRKAVRSTEMGLFEKMMGHARDFSRAMGTTDEEVEHAARISPREAELRTELAYDIEQGSGPRRLALLFSGDVQGVGFRWTNQSLAQDRHLTGWVKNLPDGTVQMEIQGPPQALAAHLERIHAYYARFGNRIWLEAADDAACLPSDTNFDVRY
;
A
#
# COMPACT_ATOMS: atom_id res chain seq x y z
N MET A 1 -38.10 32.07 -16.32
CA MET A 1 -37.34 31.52 -17.45
C MET A 1 -35.87 31.93 -17.29
N ARG A 2 -34.94 30.99 -17.50
CA ARG A 2 -33.58 30.88 -16.92
C ARG A 2 -32.64 32.09 -17.13
N MET A 3 -31.93 32.45 -16.06
CA MET A 3 -30.66 33.20 -16.10
C MET A 3 -29.53 32.29 -16.62
N GLN A 4 -28.71 32.79 -17.55
CA GLN A 4 -27.46 32.16 -17.98
C GLN A 4 -26.27 32.88 -17.32
N SER A 5 -25.48 32.12 -16.57
CA SER A 5 -24.18 32.53 -16.02
C SER A 5 -23.06 32.30 -17.04
N PRO A 6 -21.99 33.13 -17.07
CA PRO A 6 -20.87 32.92 -17.99
C PRO A 6 -19.91 31.84 -17.47
N ARG A 7 -19.50 30.92 -18.36
CA ARG A 7 -18.45 29.93 -18.11
C ARG A 7 -17.09 30.62 -17.97
N LYS A 8 -16.41 30.40 -16.85
CA LYS A 8 -15.03 30.83 -16.59
C LYS A 8 -14.02 30.04 -17.42
N ALA A 9 -12.93 30.74 -17.71
CA ALA A 9 -11.77 30.32 -18.49
C ALA A 9 -11.05 29.09 -17.92
N VAL A 10 -10.56 28.25 -18.83
CA VAL A 10 -9.57 27.21 -18.58
C VAL A 10 -8.17 27.81 -18.78
N ARG A 11 -7.46 28.01 -17.68
CA ARG A 11 -6.00 28.14 -17.52
C ARG A 11 -5.74 27.72 -16.07
N SER A 12 -4.69 27.02 -15.67
CA SER A 12 -3.42 26.63 -16.26
C SER A 12 -2.80 25.68 -15.23
N THR A 13 -2.23 24.56 -15.68
CA THR A 13 -1.14 23.84 -15.00
C THR A 13 -1.34 23.58 -13.50
N GLU A 14 -2.14 22.57 -13.15
CA GLU A 14 -1.94 21.82 -11.91
C GLU A 14 -0.64 21.03 -12.05
N MET A 15 0.49 21.72 -11.86
CA MET A 15 1.66 21.10 -11.25
C MET A 15 1.16 20.47 -9.94
N GLY A 16 1.15 19.14 -9.93
CA GLY A 16 0.35 18.33 -9.00
C GLY A 16 0.52 18.75 -7.55
N LEU A 17 -0.61 18.87 -6.85
CA LEU A 17 -0.69 19.04 -5.39
C LEU A 17 0.23 18.06 -4.63
N PHE A 18 0.44 16.88 -5.21
CA PHE A 18 1.31 15.82 -4.73
C PHE A 18 2.81 16.15 -4.80
N GLU A 19 3.26 16.81 -5.86
CA GLU A 19 4.66 17.25 -6.02
C GLU A 19 4.98 18.40 -5.04
N LYS A 20 3.99 19.26 -4.78
CA LYS A 20 4.04 20.30 -3.75
C LYS A 20 4.02 19.75 -2.32
N MET A 21 3.34 18.62 -2.07
CA MET A 21 3.32 17.96 -0.75
C MET A 21 4.70 17.41 -0.36
N MET A 22 5.46 16.88 -1.32
CA MET A 22 6.71 16.15 -1.03
C MET A 22 7.98 16.99 -1.22
N GLY A 23 7.96 18.03 -2.06
CA GLY A 23 9.12 18.91 -2.29
C GLY A 23 9.41 19.90 -1.16
N HIS A 24 8.43 20.12 -0.26
CA HIS A 24 8.48 21.14 0.80
C HIS A 24 8.10 20.56 2.18
N ALA A 25 8.45 19.29 2.44
CA ALA A 25 8.09 18.60 3.68
C ALA A 25 8.40 19.44 4.95
N ARG A 26 9.54 20.16 4.97
CA ARG A 26 9.94 21.03 6.10
C ARG A 26 9.04 22.26 6.28
N ASP A 27 8.56 22.85 5.20
CA ASP A 27 7.67 24.01 5.26
C ASP A 27 6.24 23.59 5.64
N PHE A 28 5.84 22.38 5.27
CA PHE A 28 4.54 21.78 5.60
C PHE A 28 4.43 21.38 7.09
N SER A 29 5.44 20.69 7.65
CA SER A 29 5.53 20.35 9.08
C SER A 29 5.28 21.58 9.97
N ARG A 30 5.93 22.69 9.60
CA ARG A 30 5.88 23.96 10.35
C ARG A 30 4.50 24.65 10.32
N ALA A 31 3.69 24.43 9.29
CA ALA A 31 2.38 25.06 9.13
C ALA A 31 1.25 24.30 9.86
N MET A 32 1.36 22.98 9.96
CA MET A 32 0.32 22.09 10.53
C MET A 32 0.58 21.69 11.99
N GLY A 33 1.74 22.05 12.56
CA GLY A 33 2.15 21.60 13.91
C GLY A 33 2.52 20.12 13.95
N THR A 34 2.75 19.52 12.79
CA THR A 34 3.17 18.13 12.61
C THR A 34 4.68 18.06 12.73
N THR A 35 5.20 17.09 13.46
CA THR A 35 6.64 16.88 13.63
C THR A 35 7.28 16.38 12.33
N ASP A 36 8.58 16.66 12.12
CA ASP A 36 9.31 16.12 10.97
C ASP A 36 9.27 14.58 10.93
N GLU A 37 9.20 13.95 12.11
CA GLU A 37 9.06 12.51 12.25
C GLU A 37 7.66 12.02 11.79
N GLU A 38 6.58 12.74 12.11
CA GLU A 38 5.23 12.44 11.62
C GLU A 38 5.09 12.66 10.10
N VAL A 39 5.75 13.68 9.54
CA VAL A 39 5.77 13.92 8.08
C VAL A 39 6.62 12.87 7.35
N GLU A 40 7.77 12.48 7.92
CA GLU A 40 8.60 11.40 7.39
C GLU A 40 7.93 10.03 7.54
N HIS A 41 7.13 9.81 8.59
CA HIS A 41 6.31 8.63 8.77
C HIS A 41 5.16 8.58 7.75
N ALA A 42 4.47 9.70 7.53
CA ALA A 42 3.42 9.83 6.52
C ALA A 42 3.92 9.58 5.08
N ALA A 43 5.22 9.83 4.82
CA ALA A 43 5.85 9.64 3.52
C ALA A 43 6.24 8.18 3.18
N ARG A 44 6.13 7.23 4.12
CA ARG A 44 6.63 5.85 3.96
C ARG A 44 5.65 4.85 3.36
N ILE A 45 4.34 5.12 3.44
CA ILE A 45 3.30 4.26 2.85
C ILE A 45 2.67 4.97 1.63
N SER A 46 2.21 4.19 0.65
CA SER A 46 1.54 4.78 -0.51
C SER A 46 0.11 5.21 -0.16
N PRO A 47 -0.48 6.19 -0.89
CA PRO A 47 -1.89 6.54 -0.71
C PRO A 47 -2.83 5.33 -0.82
N ARG A 48 -2.58 4.44 -1.80
CA ARG A 48 -3.36 3.22 -1.97
C ARG A 48 -3.27 2.30 -0.76
N GLU A 49 -2.10 2.18 -0.14
CA GLU A 49 -1.96 1.40 1.07
C GLU A 49 -2.68 2.02 2.27
N ALA A 50 -2.63 3.35 2.42
CA ALA A 50 -3.36 4.03 3.48
C ALA A 50 -4.88 3.81 3.36
N GLU A 51 -5.41 3.85 2.14
CA GLU A 51 -6.80 3.49 1.84
C GLU A 51 -7.09 2.03 2.19
N LEU A 52 -6.27 1.10 1.71
CA LEU A 52 -6.45 -0.34 2.00
C LEU A 52 -6.41 -0.64 3.51
N ARG A 53 -5.53 0.00 4.26
CA ARG A 53 -5.48 -0.15 5.73
C ARG A 53 -6.76 0.35 6.39
N THR A 54 -7.36 1.42 5.87
CA THR A 54 -8.66 1.93 6.34
C THR A 54 -9.79 0.94 6.03
N GLU A 55 -9.81 0.39 4.81
CA GLU A 55 -10.76 -0.66 4.41
C GLU A 55 -10.65 -1.90 5.34
N LEU A 56 -9.42 -2.36 5.59
CA LEU A 56 -9.17 -3.49 6.49
C LEU A 56 -9.58 -3.19 7.94
N ALA A 57 -9.34 -1.97 8.43
CA ALA A 57 -9.78 -1.56 9.77
C ALA A 57 -11.31 -1.63 9.90
N TYR A 58 -12.04 -1.15 8.87
CA TYR A 58 -13.49 -1.27 8.83
C TYR A 58 -13.94 -2.74 8.84
N ASP A 59 -13.29 -3.61 8.06
CA ASP A 59 -13.56 -5.05 8.04
C ASP A 59 -13.34 -5.72 9.41
N ILE A 60 -12.30 -5.29 10.14
CA ILE A 60 -12.01 -5.76 11.51
C ILE A 60 -13.15 -5.37 12.46
N GLU A 61 -13.61 -4.12 12.40
CA GLU A 61 -14.70 -3.60 13.23
C GLU A 61 -16.03 -4.29 12.95
N GLN A 62 -16.31 -4.60 11.68
CA GLN A 62 -17.53 -5.32 11.27
C GLN A 62 -17.45 -6.84 11.52
N GLY A 63 -16.28 -7.38 11.86
CA GLY A 63 -16.07 -8.82 11.96
C GLY A 63 -16.23 -9.54 10.61
N SER A 64 -15.82 -8.88 9.52
CA SER A 64 -15.86 -9.42 8.16
C SER A 64 -15.06 -10.73 8.04
N GLY A 65 -15.47 -11.57 7.10
CA GLY A 65 -14.77 -12.81 6.75
C GLY A 65 -13.39 -12.58 6.11
N PRO A 66 -12.66 -13.66 5.76
CA PRO A 66 -11.36 -13.55 5.13
C PRO A 66 -11.44 -12.84 3.77
N ARG A 67 -10.42 -12.04 3.46
CA ARG A 67 -10.22 -11.41 2.17
C ARG A 67 -9.05 -12.03 1.44
N ARG A 68 -9.08 -11.93 0.11
CA ARG A 68 -7.96 -12.23 -0.77
C ARG A 68 -7.68 -11.00 -1.61
N LEU A 69 -6.45 -10.51 -1.54
CA LEU A 69 -6.02 -9.29 -2.18
C LEU A 69 -5.00 -9.60 -3.26
N ALA A 70 -5.20 -9.05 -4.45
CA ALA A 70 -4.19 -8.97 -5.51
C ALA A 70 -3.47 -7.62 -5.39
N LEU A 71 -2.19 -7.69 -5.03
CA LEU A 71 -1.34 -6.56 -4.69
C LEU A 71 -0.23 -6.41 -5.73
N LEU A 72 0.08 -5.16 -6.10
CA LEU A 72 1.21 -4.81 -6.95
C LEU A 72 2.15 -3.86 -6.21
N PHE A 73 3.40 -4.27 -6.04
CA PHE A 73 4.44 -3.48 -5.38
C PHE A 73 5.50 -2.99 -6.37
N SER A 74 5.97 -1.77 -6.15
CA SER A 74 7.09 -1.13 -6.84
C SER A 74 8.11 -0.58 -5.83
N GLY A 75 9.19 0.04 -6.33
CA GLY A 75 10.29 0.55 -5.52
C GLY A 75 11.41 -0.49 -5.34
N ASP A 76 11.99 -0.53 -4.15
CA ASP A 76 13.07 -1.47 -3.80
C ASP A 76 12.50 -2.88 -3.52
N VAL A 77 11.99 -3.54 -4.56
CA VAL A 77 11.26 -4.82 -4.46
C VAL A 77 11.94 -5.99 -5.18
N GLN A 78 12.98 -5.73 -5.98
CA GLN A 78 13.80 -6.77 -6.61
C GLN A 78 15.23 -6.73 -6.11
N GLY A 79 15.89 -7.89 -6.01
CA GLY A 79 17.26 -8.01 -5.47
C GLY A 79 17.37 -7.88 -3.94
N VAL A 80 16.27 -7.60 -3.24
CA VAL A 80 16.25 -7.35 -1.78
C VAL A 80 15.67 -8.51 -0.96
N GLY A 81 15.47 -9.68 -1.57
CA GLY A 81 14.83 -10.82 -0.92
C GLY A 81 13.30 -10.72 -0.77
N PHE A 82 12.64 -9.80 -1.49
CA PHE A 82 11.22 -9.46 -1.32
C PHE A 82 10.28 -10.68 -1.21
N ARG A 83 10.43 -11.62 -2.14
CA ARG A 83 9.61 -12.83 -2.23
C ARG A 83 9.75 -13.73 -1.02
N TRP A 84 10.98 -14.06 -0.62
CA TRP A 84 11.25 -14.98 0.49
C TRP A 84 10.89 -14.38 1.84
N THR A 85 11.15 -13.08 2.04
CA THR A 85 10.72 -12.37 3.24
C THR A 85 9.20 -12.40 3.36
N ASN A 86 8.46 -12.11 2.28
CA ASN A 86 7.00 -12.15 2.31
C ASN A 86 6.46 -13.55 2.60
N GLN A 87 7.08 -14.60 2.04
CA GLN A 87 6.74 -15.98 2.38
C GLN A 87 6.87 -16.25 3.88
N SER A 88 8.01 -15.91 4.49
CA SER A 88 8.22 -16.11 5.93
C SER A 88 7.21 -15.31 6.76
N LEU A 89 7.01 -14.03 6.45
CA LEU A 89 6.10 -13.16 7.21
C LEU A 89 4.63 -13.58 7.09
N ALA A 90 4.23 -14.09 5.93
CA ALA A 90 2.89 -14.61 5.68
C ALA A 90 2.66 -15.93 6.45
N GLN A 91 3.63 -16.84 6.41
CA GLN A 91 3.57 -18.10 7.15
C GLN A 91 3.45 -17.89 8.67
N ASP A 92 4.22 -16.96 9.23
CA ASP A 92 4.14 -16.58 10.65
C ASP A 92 2.75 -16.06 11.08
N ARG A 93 1.93 -15.61 10.12
CA ARG A 93 0.59 -15.06 10.32
C ARG A 93 -0.52 -15.97 9.79
N HIS A 94 -0.17 -17.18 9.34
CA HIS A 94 -1.11 -18.11 8.71
C HIS A 94 -1.87 -17.52 7.50
N LEU A 95 -1.19 -16.66 6.73
CA LEU A 95 -1.69 -16.12 5.47
C LEU A 95 -1.32 -17.07 4.31
N THR A 96 -2.21 -17.16 3.32
CA THR A 96 -2.00 -18.00 2.13
C THR A 96 -1.89 -17.14 0.87
N GLY A 97 -1.44 -17.73 -0.24
CA GLY A 97 -1.33 -17.06 -1.53
C GLY A 97 0.04 -17.25 -2.17
N TRP A 98 0.55 -16.23 -2.84
CA TRP A 98 1.83 -16.31 -3.54
C TRP A 98 2.43 -14.95 -3.87
N VAL A 99 3.72 -14.94 -4.22
CA VAL A 99 4.44 -13.75 -4.64
C VAL A 99 5.33 -14.04 -5.86
N LYS A 100 5.39 -13.11 -6.83
CA LYS A 100 6.13 -13.25 -8.09
C LYS A 100 6.78 -11.92 -8.50
N ASN A 101 8.03 -11.98 -8.96
CA ASN A 101 8.67 -10.84 -9.62
C ASN A 101 8.13 -10.73 -11.05
N LEU A 102 7.83 -9.51 -11.49
CA LEU A 102 7.45 -9.24 -12.87
C LEU A 102 8.65 -8.72 -13.69
N PRO A 103 8.65 -8.92 -15.03
CA PRO A 103 9.76 -8.50 -15.89
C PRO A 103 9.99 -6.98 -15.94
N ASP A 104 8.99 -6.18 -15.58
CA ASP A 104 9.05 -4.71 -15.56
C ASP A 104 9.70 -4.14 -14.29
N GLY A 105 10.16 -5.00 -13.38
CA GLY A 105 10.77 -4.59 -12.12
C GLY A 105 9.81 -4.56 -10.93
N THR A 106 8.51 -4.75 -11.14
CA THR A 106 7.51 -4.79 -10.06
C THR A 106 7.42 -6.19 -9.42
N VAL A 107 6.64 -6.29 -8.34
CA VAL A 107 6.29 -7.57 -7.69
C VAL A 107 4.77 -7.67 -7.59
N GLN A 108 4.23 -8.78 -8.09
CA GLN A 108 2.83 -9.14 -7.90
C GLN A 108 2.71 -10.12 -6.72
N MET A 109 1.72 -9.90 -5.87
CA MET A 109 1.43 -10.76 -4.73
C MET A 109 -0.07 -10.99 -4.62
N GLU A 110 -0.50 -12.23 -4.46
CA GLU A 110 -1.84 -12.50 -3.95
C GLU A 110 -1.72 -12.99 -2.52
N ILE A 111 -2.50 -12.41 -1.61
CA ILE A 111 -2.46 -12.76 -0.19
C ILE A 111 -3.87 -12.88 0.37
N GLN A 112 -4.10 -13.92 1.17
CA GLN A 112 -5.39 -14.26 1.71
C GLN A 112 -5.33 -14.51 3.21
N GLY A 113 -6.33 -14.01 3.92
CA GLY A 113 -6.52 -14.29 5.34
C GLY A 113 -7.51 -13.36 6.02
N PRO A 114 -7.63 -13.45 7.35
CA PRO A 114 -8.49 -12.57 8.10
C PRO A 114 -7.98 -11.11 8.03
N PRO A 115 -8.86 -10.10 8.02
CA PRO A 115 -8.48 -8.69 7.89
C PRO A 115 -7.38 -8.22 8.85
N GLN A 116 -7.41 -8.71 10.11
CA GLN A 116 -6.42 -8.41 11.15
C GLN A 116 -5.02 -8.87 10.74
N ALA A 117 -4.91 -10.08 10.16
CA ALA A 117 -3.62 -10.64 9.76
C ALA A 117 -3.08 -9.94 8.51
N LEU A 118 -3.96 -9.56 7.57
CA LEU A 118 -3.59 -8.79 6.38
C LEU A 118 -3.04 -7.41 6.76
N ALA A 119 -3.73 -6.68 7.65
CA ALA A 119 -3.28 -5.38 8.13
C ALA A 119 -1.91 -5.49 8.85
N ALA A 120 -1.78 -6.46 9.75
CA ALA A 120 -0.52 -6.71 10.45
C ALA A 120 0.63 -7.15 9.52
N HIS A 121 0.33 -7.78 8.39
CA HIS A 121 1.33 -8.12 7.36
C HIS A 121 1.84 -6.87 6.64
N LEU A 122 0.94 -6.00 6.19
CA LEU A 122 1.29 -4.72 5.54
C LEU A 122 2.18 -3.84 6.45
N GLU A 123 1.85 -3.76 7.73
CA GLU A 123 2.71 -3.06 8.71
C GLU A 123 4.09 -3.71 8.82
N ARG A 124 4.13 -5.04 8.90
CA ARG A 124 5.36 -5.79 9.14
C ARG A 124 6.31 -5.72 7.95
N ILE A 125 5.82 -5.76 6.72
CA ILE A 125 6.67 -5.64 5.52
C ILE A 125 7.39 -4.29 5.50
N HIS A 126 6.68 -3.19 5.78
CA HIS A 126 7.26 -1.85 5.84
C HIS A 126 8.29 -1.73 6.95
N ALA A 127 7.94 -2.19 8.16
CA ALA A 127 8.87 -2.20 9.28
C ALA A 127 10.11 -3.05 9.01
N TYR A 128 10.00 -4.12 8.21
CA TYR A 128 11.14 -4.94 7.82
C TYR A 128 12.07 -4.18 6.86
N TYR A 129 11.56 -3.65 5.76
CA TYR A 129 12.38 -3.02 4.72
C TYR A 129 12.95 -1.65 5.12
N ALA A 130 12.22 -0.90 5.95
CA ALA A 130 12.71 0.37 6.49
C ALA A 130 14.00 0.21 7.30
N ARG A 131 14.22 -0.94 7.95
CA ARG A 131 15.47 -1.24 8.71
C ARG A 131 16.72 -1.29 7.82
N PHE A 132 16.54 -1.51 6.53
CA PHE A 132 17.62 -1.58 5.54
C PHE A 132 17.63 -0.35 4.62
N GLY A 133 16.79 0.65 4.90
CA GLY A 133 16.66 1.85 4.06
C GLY A 133 15.93 1.60 2.74
N ASN A 134 15.33 0.43 2.54
CA ASN A 134 14.57 0.12 1.33
C ASN A 134 13.17 0.76 1.40
N ARG A 135 12.75 1.34 0.28
CA ARG A 135 11.40 1.89 0.12
C ARG A 135 10.58 1.01 -0.82
N ILE A 136 9.54 0.41 -0.26
CA ILE A 136 8.54 -0.34 -1.02
C ILE A 136 7.28 0.52 -1.19
N TRP A 137 6.59 0.39 -2.32
CA TRP A 137 5.43 1.21 -2.63
C TRP A 137 4.31 0.32 -3.18
N LEU A 138 3.10 0.42 -2.61
CA LEU A 138 1.94 -0.32 -3.08
C LEU A 138 1.23 0.49 -4.17
N GLU A 139 1.28 -0.01 -5.41
CA GLU A 139 0.68 0.63 -6.59
C GLU A 139 -0.80 0.27 -6.74
N ALA A 140 -1.15 -0.99 -6.51
CA ALA A 140 -2.51 -1.49 -6.66
C ALA A 140 -2.86 -2.51 -5.58
N ALA A 141 -4.12 -2.53 -5.21
CA ALA A 141 -4.69 -3.49 -4.28
C ALA A 141 -6.16 -3.74 -4.65
N ASP A 142 -6.41 -4.86 -5.31
CA ASP A 142 -7.72 -5.27 -5.80
C ASP A 142 -8.21 -6.49 -5.04
N ASP A 143 -9.53 -6.59 -4.85
CA ASP A 143 -10.13 -7.80 -4.31
C ASP A 143 -10.07 -8.95 -5.32
N ALA A 144 -9.75 -10.14 -4.82
CA ALA A 144 -9.83 -11.38 -5.55
C ALA A 144 -10.74 -12.36 -4.82
N ALA A 145 -11.27 -13.36 -5.56
CA ALA A 145 -12.11 -14.38 -4.96
C ALA A 145 -11.32 -15.26 -3.99
N CYS A 146 -11.77 -15.36 -2.74
CA CYS A 146 -11.14 -16.24 -1.75
C CYS A 146 -11.12 -17.69 -2.25
N LEU A 147 -10.00 -18.37 -2.02
CA LEU A 147 -9.73 -19.76 -2.37
C LEU A 147 -9.62 -20.57 -1.08
N PRO A 148 -10.68 -21.31 -0.67
CA PRO A 148 -10.65 -22.10 0.57
C PRO A 148 -9.64 -23.25 0.55
N SER A 149 -9.24 -23.69 -0.64
CA SER A 149 -8.23 -24.75 -0.83
C SER A 149 -6.79 -24.24 -0.76
N ASP A 150 -6.59 -22.92 -0.68
CA ASP A 150 -5.27 -22.35 -0.57
C ASP A 150 -4.75 -22.57 0.86
N THR A 151 -3.60 -23.24 0.98
CA THR A 151 -3.08 -23.72 2.28
C THR A 151 -1.66 -23.25 2.55
N ASN A 152 -1.01 -22.60 1.58
CA ASN A 152 0.37 -22.17 1.71
C ASN A 152 0.57 -20.78 1.12
N PHE A 153 1.74 -20.20 1.40
CA PHE A 153 2.22 -19.00 0.72
C PHE A 153 3.45 -19.35 -0.12
N ASP A 154 3.32 -19.27 -1.45
CA ASP A 154 4.33 -19.77 -2.39
C ASP A 154 5.13 -18.67 -3.09
N VAL A 155 6.43 -18.90 -3.25
CA VAL A 155 7.29 -18.07 -4.12
C VAL A 155 7.22 -18.59 -5.55
N ARG A 156 6.77 -17.74 -6.49
CA ARG A 156 6.70 -18.02 -7.92
C ARG A 156 7.82 -17.33 -8.71
N TYR A 157 8.09 -17.86 -9.90
CA TYR A 157 9.11 -17.40 -10.85
C TYR A 157 8.46 -16.95 -12.16
#